data_AF-A0A9E1PI81-F1
#
_entry.id   AF-A0A9E1PI81-F1
#
_cell.length_a   1.000
_cell.length_b   1.000
_cell.length_c   1.000
_cell.angle_alpha   90.00
_cell.angle_beta   90.00
_cell.angle_gamma   90.00
#
_symmetry.space_group_name_H-M   'P 1'
#
loop_
_entity.id
_entity.type
_entity.pdbx_description
1 polymer ?
#
loop_
_entity_poly.entity_id
_entity_poly.type
_entity_poly.pdbx_seq_one_letter_code
_entity_poly.pdbx_strand_id
1 'polypeptide(L)'
;MKQTGKNLLGLLSAFALTFLATSYSAASTVEITYENNGTSVNNAGLHKLTIDGVSTFAMNAKSKTIRPGRSWTATVNSYDDIQAGAGKFNKRAGDVKKYSQVGWLFNYMNFSETLSSSSQSWNTAISQAVWKIMGKKGKLSSLATYVYNYATRGYSSIDNYNWSNSMTVYTSTNLKSEFFAPLVPIATPIPSAIFLFGSVVLGLFGLVRRSNRGSEMQA
;
A
#
# COMPACT_ATOMS: atom_id res chain seq x y z
N MET A 1 -6.40 -74.99 -27.87
CA MET A 1 -7.22 -75.25 -26.67
C MET A 1 -6.38 -75.06 -25.42
N LYS A 2 -6.62 -73.99 -24.66
CA LYS A 2 -6.74 -73.95 -23.19
C LYS A 2 -6.79 -72.48 -22.76
N GLN A 3 -8.02 -71.98 -22.65
CA GLN A 3 -8.32 -70.85 -21.78
C GLN A 3 -8.22 -71.33 -20.33
N THR A 4 -7.57 -70.55 -19.48
CA THR A 4 -7.85 -70.55 -18.04
C THR A 4 -7.79 -69.11 -17.57
N GLY A 5 -8.95 -68.49 -17.41
CA GLY A 5 -9.10 -67.19 -16.79
C GLY A 5 -9.07 -67.29 -15.26
N LYS A 6 -8.71 -66.18 -14.63
CA LYS A 6 -9.44 -65.58 -13.48
C LYS A 6 -8.77 -64.24 -13.13
N ASN A 7 -9.47 -63.18 -13.53
CA ASN A 7 -9.74 -61.94 -12.81
C ASN A 7 -8.70 -61.45 -11.79
N LEU A 8 -8.08 -60.31 -12.10
CA LEU A 8 -7.91 -59.27 -11.09
C LEU A 8 -8.27 -57.92 -11.71
N LEU A 9 -9.35 -57.34 -11.20
CA LEU A 9 -9.76 -55.96 -11.44
C LEU A 9 -8.60 -55.03 -11.08
N GLY A 10 -8.10 -54.27 -12.05
CA GLY A 10 -7.25 -53.11 -11.84
C GLY A 10 -7.98 -51.87 -12.36
N LEU A 11 -8.50 -51.10 -11.42
CA LEU A 11 -9.35 -49.93 -11.62
C LEU A 11 -8.65 -48.73 -12.29
N LEU A 12 -9.44 -48.00 -13.09
CA LEU A 12 -9.55 -46.53 -13.19
C LEU A 12 -8.38 -45.70 -13.74
N SER A 13 -8.59 -45.24 -14.98
CA SER A 13 -8.69 -43.82 -15.39
C SER A 13 -8.15 -42.73 -14.44
N ALA A 14 -7.27 -41.86 -14.97
CA ALA A 14 -7.50 -40.43 -15.22
C ALA A 14 -6.17 -39.66 -15.22
N PHE A 15 -5.71 -39.29 -16.42
CA PHE A 15 -4.65 -38.30 -16.56
C PHE A 15 -5.28 -36.91 -16.42
N ALA A 16 -5.45 -36.44 -15.19
CA ALA A 16 -5.90 -35.07 -14.94
C ALA A 16 -4.75 -34.11 -15.24
N LEU A 17 -4.83 -33.42 -16.38
CA LEU A 17 -3.97 -32.28 -16.70
C LEU A 17 -4.35 -31.13 -15.77
N THR A 18 -3.67 -31.01 -14.63
CA THR A 18 -3.79 -29.87 -13.72
C THR A 18 -3.19 -28.64 -14.40
N PHE A 19 -4.03 -27.88 -15.09
CA PHE A 19 -3.72 -26.51 -15.48
C PHE A 19 -3.76 -25.66 -14.20
N LEU A 20 -2.63 -25.51 -13.51
CA LEU A 20 -2.48 -24.45 -12.51
C LEU A 20 -2.55 -23.13 -13.26
N ALA A 21 -3.75 -22.58 -13.38
CA ALA A 21 -3.92 -21.18 -13.70
C ALA A 21 -3.32 -20.39 -12.53
N THR A 22 -2.05 -20.00 -12.66
CA THR A 22 -1.48 -18.95 -11.83
C THR A 22 -2.24 -17.69 -12.18
N SER A 23 -3.23 -17.33 -11.35
CA SER A 23 -3.80 -16.00 -11.37
C SER A 23 -2.67 -15.03 -11.06
N TYR A 24 -2.07 -14.49 -12.12
CA TYR A 24 -1.18 -13.34 -12.03
C TYR A 24 -2.04 -12.18 -11.56
N SER A 25 -2.09 -11.96 -10.24
CA SER A 25 -2.61 -10.72 -9.70
C SER A 25 -1.66 -9.64 -10.19
N ALA A 26 -2.09 -8.81 -11.14
CA ALA A 26 -1.33 -7.66 -11.55
C ALA A 26 -1.04 -6.82 -10.30
N ALA A 27 0.22 -6.48 -10.07
CA ALA A 27 0.61 -5.69 -8.91
C ALA A 27 -0.20 -4.39 -8.90
N SER A 28 -1.02 -4.19 -7.85
CA SER A 28 -1.89 -3.02 -7.76
C SER A 28 -1.03 -1.76 -7.76
N THR A 29 -1.43 -0.77 -8.55
CA THR A 29 -0.76 0.54 -8.59
C THR A 29 -1.71 1.64 -8.17
N VAL A 30 -1.20 2.58 -7.40
CA VAL A 30 -1.94 3.73 -6.87
C VAL A 30 -1.25 5.03 -7.28
N GLU A 31 -2.01 6.12 -7.34
CA GLU A 31 -1.46 7.46 -7.42
C GLU A 31 -1.15 7.97 -6.02
N ILE A 32 0.09 8.41 -5.81
CA ILE A 32 0.52 9.05 -4.57
C ILE A 32 0.83 10.50 -4.85
N THR A 33 0.24 11.39 -4.04
CA THR A 33 0.55 12.82 -4.03
C THR A 33 1.23 13.18 -2.71
N TYR A 34 2.41 13.81 -2.77
CA TYR A 34 3.06 14.36 -1.59
C TYR A 34 2.42 15.68 -1.20
N GLU A 35 1.70 15.71 -0.08
CA GLU A 35 1.01 16.93 0.36
C GLU A 35 2.00 17.87 1.05
N ASN A 36 2.55 17.45 2.19
CA ASN A 36 3.43 18.27 3.01
C ASN A 36 4.26 17.43 4.00
N ASN A 37 5.04 18.12 4.83
CA ASN A 37 5.97 17.49 5.77
C ASN A 37 5.29 16.80 6.96
N GLY A 38 3.97 16.93 7.18
CA GLY A 38 3.29 16.35 8.32
C GLY A 38 3.97 16.72 9.64
N THR A 39 4.36 15.70 10.41
CA THR A 39 5.09 15.86 11.68
C THR A 39 6.60 15.70 11.54
N SER A 40 7.11 15.54 10.31
CA SER A 40 8.53 15.36 10.02
C SER A 40 9.37 16.62 10.28
N VAL A 41 10.59 16.41 10.76
CA VAL A 41 11.61 17.45 10.97
C VAL A 41 12.83 17.10 10.13
N ASN A 42 13.33 18.05 9.34
CA ASN A 42 14.46 17.83 8.42
C ASN A 42 14.23 16.60 7.51
N ASN A 43 12.99 16.42 7.05
CA ASN A 43 12.53 15.31 6.22
C ASN A 43 12.57 13.92 6.90
N ALA A 44 12.81 13.84 8.21
CA ALA A 44 12.73 12.63 9.03
C ALA A 44 11.44 12.64 9.87
N GLY A 45 10.68 11.55 9.83
CA GLY A 45 9.39 11.40 10.51
C GLY A 45 8.28 11.03 9.53
N LEU A 46 7.06 11.41 9.87
CA LEU A 46 5.87 11.14 9.06
C LEU A 46 5.51 12.34 8.20
N HIS A 47 5.28 12.06 6.92
CA HIS A 47 4.84 13.01 5.90
C HIS A 47 3.36 12.78 5.62
N LYS A 48 2.66 13.83 5.20
CA LYS A 48 1.27 13.71 4.76
C LYS A 48 1.24 13.41 3.26
N LEU A 49 0.62 12.31 2.89
CA LEU A 49 0.45 11.88 1.50
C LEU A 49 -1.03 11.64 1.22
N THR A 50 -1.44 11.85 -0.03
CA THR A 50 -2.69 11.31 -0.56
C THR A 50 -2.38 10.03 -1.34
N ILE A 51 -3.09 8.94 -1.09
CA ILE A 51 -3.01 7.67 -1.83
C ILE A 51 -4.38 7.40 -2.42
N ASP A 52 -4.52 7.45 -3.75
CA ASP A 52 -5.81 7.36 -4.47
C ASP A 52 -6.92 8.25 -3.86
N GLY A 53 -6.57 9.49 -3.52
CA GLY A 53 -7.51 10.46 -2.93
C GLY A 53 -7.68 10.35 -1.41
N VAL A 54 -7.13 9.32 -0.75
CA VAL A 54 -7.19 9.15 0.71
C VAL A 54 -5.93 9.69 1.37
N SER A 55 -6.08 10.69 2.23
CA SER A 55 -4.96 11.25 3.01
C SER A 55 -4.51 10.29 4.11
N THR A 56 -3.20 10.11 4.24
CA THR A 56 -2.57 9.30 5.29
C THR A 56 -1.19 9.84 5.67
N PHE A 57 -0.66 9.39 6.81
CA PHE A 57 0.73 9.61 7.18
C PHE A 57 1.61 8.49 6.64
N ALA A 58 2.78 8.83 6.10
CA ALA A 58 3.75 7.86 5.64
C ALA A 58 5.19 8.28 5.93
N MET A 59 6.04 7.30 6.20
CA MET A 59 7.48 7.48 6.37
C MET A 59 8.20 7.23 5.05
N ASN A 60 9.18 8.06 4.71
CA ASN A 60 10.02 7.85 3.54
C ASN A 60 11.15 6.84 3.82
N ALA A 61 11.47 5.99 2.85
CA ALA A 61 12.58 5.04 2.97
C ALA A 61 13.97 5.67 2.69
N LYS A 62 14.02 6.97 2.38
CA LYS A 62 15.26 7.69 2.04
C LYS A 62 15.23 9.13 2.57
N SER A 63 16.40 9.68 2.86
CA SER A 63 16.55 11.04 3.40
C SER A 63 16.38 12.18 2.37
N LYS A 64 16.02 11.88 1.12
CA LYS A 64 15.91 12.89 0.08
C LYS A 64 14.53 13.56 0.14
N THR A 65 14.52 14.87 0.29
CA THR A 65 13.32 15.70 0.31
C THR A 65 12.53 15.59 -0.99
N ILE A 66 11.20 15.56 -0.86
CA ILE A 66 10.24 15.66 -1.96
C ILE A 66 9.53 17.00 -1.86
N ARG A 67 9.23 17.61 -3.02
CA ARG A 67 8.50 18.88 -3.07
C ARG A 67 6.99 18.62 -2.90
N PRO A 68 6.27 19.44 -2.09
CA PRO A 68 4.81 19.52 -2.06
C PRO A 68 4.15 19.55 -3.45
N GLY A 69 3.00 18.89 -3.57
CA GLY A 69 2.17 18.85 -4.78
C GLY A 69 2.66 17.91 -5.88
N ARG A 70 3.73 17.13 -5.64
CA ARG A 70 4.24 16.19 -6.64
C ARG A 70 3.49 14.86 -6.54
N SER A 71 3.01 14.37 -7.68
CA SER A 71 2.36 13.06 -7.79
C SER A 71 3.21 12.04 -8.55
N TRP A 72 3.04 10.76 -8.23
CA TRP A 72 3.66 9.64 -8.93
C TRP A 72 2.86 8.34 -8.74
N THR A 73 2.99 7.42 -9.68
CA THR A 73 2.45 6.06 -9.55
C THR A 73 3.37 5.19 -8.70
N ALA A 74 2.79 4.42 -7.79
CA ALA A 74 3.49 3.46 -6.95
C ALA A 74 2.81 2.10 -6.98
N THR A 75 3.62 1.04 -6.99
CA THR A 75 3.16 -0.33 -6.73
C THR A 75 2.89 -0.49 -5.24
N VAL A 76 1.74 -1.07 -4.91
CA VAL A 76 1.37 -1.46 -3.55
C VAL A 76 1.94 -2.83 -3.27
N ASN A 77 2.75 -2.97 -2.23
CA ASN A 77 3.34 -4.24 -1.84
C ASN A 77 2.89 -4.58 -0.41
N SER A 78 2.25 -5.74 -0.29
CA SER A 78 1.96 -6.41 0.96
C SER A 78 3.23 -7.04 1.57
N TYR A 79 3.08 -7.61 2.77
CA TYR A 79 4.14 -8.41 3.38
C TYR A 79 4.59 -9.53 2.44
N ASP A 80 3.65 -10.30 1.90
CA ASP A 80 3.94 -11.44 1.03
C ASP A 80 4.63 -11.00 -0.27
N ASP A 81 4.25 -9.85 -0.82
CA ASP A 81 4.91 -9.30 -2.00
C ASP A 81 6.39 -9.01 -1.74
N ILE A 82 6.75 -8.39 -0.60
CA ILE A 82 8.18 -8.19 -0.30
C ILE A 82 8.86 -9.52 0.01
N GLN A 83 8.20 -10.48 0.66
CA GLN A 83 8.78 -11.82 0.87
C GLN A 83 9.09 -12.50 -0.45
N ALA A 84 8.27 -12.27 -1.48
CA ALA A 84 8.46 -12.77 -2.84
C ALA A 84 9.50 -11.98 -3.67
N GLY A 85 10.12 -10.94 -3.11
CA GLY A 85 11.19 -10.18 -3.79
C GLY A 85 10.79 -8.78 -4.24
N ALA A 86 9.56 -8.33 -3.99
CA ALA A 86 9.16 -6.97 -4.31
C ALA A 86 9.84 -5.93 -3.40
N GLY A 87 9.67 -4.65 -3.76
CA GLY A 87 10.26 -3.52 -3.05
C GLY A 87 11.62 -3.07 -3.59
N LYS A 88 11.89 -1.78 -3.47
CA LYS A 88 13.09 -1.12 -4.01
C LYS A 88 14.40 -1.63 -3.40
N PHE A 89 14.38 -1.99 -2.12
CA PHE A 89 15.58 -2.33 -1.36
C PHE A 89 15.80 -3.83 -1.22
N ASN A 90 14.94 -4.65 -1.83
CA ASN A 90 15.06 -6.09 -1.89
C ASN A 90 15.90 -6.52 -3.10
N LYS A 91 17.23 -6.29 -3.04
CA LYS A 91 18.11 -6.46 -4.21
C LYS A 91 18.95 -7.73 -4.17
N ARG A 92 19.08 -8.34 -3.00
CA ARG A 92 19.97 -9.48 -2.75
C ARG A 92 19.30 -10.44 -1.79
N ALA A 93 19.75 -11.70 -1.82
CA ALA A 93 19.34 -12.69 -0.83
C ALA A 93 19.54 -12.15 0.60
N GLY A 94 18.49 -12.24 1.41
CA GLY A 94 18.46 -11.74 2.77
C GLY A 94 18.19 -10.24 2.92
N ASP A 95 17.99 -9.47 1.84
CA ASP A 95 17.59 -8.05 1.96
C ASP A 95 16.15 -7.90 2.47
N VAL A 96 15.31 -8.91 2.29
CA VAL A 96 13.95 -8.96 2.84
C VAL A 96 13.90 -8.66 4.35
N LYS A 97 14.92 -9.08 5.11
CA LYS A 97 15.02 -8.81 6.56
C LYS A 97 14.99 -7.32 6.90
N LYS A 98 15.46 -6.45 5.98
CA LYS A 98 15.42 -4.99 6.16
C LYS A 98 13.98 -4.52 6.33
N TYR A 99 13.04 -5.10 5.58
CA TYR A 99 11.63 -4.75 5.67
C TYR A 99 11.02 -5.21 6.99
N SER A 100 11.40 -6.39 7.49
CA SER A 100 10.98 -6.85 8.83
C SER A 100 11.50 -5.95 9.94
N GLN A 101 12.79 -5.57 9.91
CA GLN A 101 13.38 -4.61 10.84
C GLN A 101 12.69 -3.25 10.80
N VAL A 102 12.36 -2.76 9.60
CA VAL A 102 11.63 -1.50 9.43
C VAL A 102 10.18 -1.61 9.90
N GLY A 103 9.48 -2.70 9.59
CA GLY A 103 8.12 -2.93 10.04
C GLY A 103 8.02 -2.99 11.57
N TRP A 104 9.01 -3.60 12.23
CA TRP A 104 9.10 -3.61 13.69
C TRP A 104 9.25 -2.19 14.25
N LEU A 105 10.16 -1.39 13.68
CA LEU A 105 10.33 0.01 14.09
C LEU A 105 9.10 0.87 13.80
N PHE A 106 8.44 0.65 12.68
CA PHE A 106 7.26 1.40 12.23
C PHE A 106 6.11 1.30 13.24
N ASN A 107 5.95 0.15 13.88
CA ASN A 107 4.93 -0.07 14.92
C ASN A 107 5.10 0.83 16.16
N TYR A 108 6.28 1.41 16.37
CA TYR A 108 6.55 2.33 17.48
C TYR A 108 6.43 3.82 17.09
N MET A 109 6.05 4.11 15.84
CA MET A 109 5.83 5.48 15.42
C MET A 109 4.50 6.01 15.93
N ASN A 110 4.48 7.29 16.28
CA ASN A 110 3.27 8.00 16.65
C ASN A 110 2.68 8.71 15.42
N PHE A 111 1.47 8.33 15.01
CA PHE A 111 0.77 8.83 13.81
C PHE A 111 -0.20 9.99 14.09
N SER A 112 -0.19 10.57 15.29
CA SER A 112 -1.01 11.73 15.61
C SER A 112 -0.58 12.98 14.83
N GLU A 113 -1.54 13.84 14.50
CA GLU A 113 -1.28 15.10 13.78
C GLU A 113 -0.41 16.08 14.59
N THR A 114 -0.54 16.05 15.91
CA THR A 114 0.26 16.85 16.85
C THR A 114 1.06 15.92 17.74
N LEU A 115 2.37 16.14 17.81
CA LEU A 115 3.30 15.33 18.60
C LEU A 115 3.87 16.13 19.76
N SER A 116 4.10 15.45 20.88
CA SER A 116 5.03 15.93 21.90
C SER A 116 6.47 15.95 21.36
N SER A 117 7.34 16.78 21.93
CA SER A 117 8.76 16.84 21.55
C SER A 117 9.45 15.48 21.61
N SER A 118 9.09 14.64 22.60
CA SER A 118 9.60 13.28 22.75
C SER A 118 9.14 12.37 21.61
N SER A 119 7.85 12.41 21.24
CA SER A 119 7.30 11.61 20.14
C SER A 119 7.89 12.03 18.79
N GLN A 120 8.06 13.33 18.56
CA GLN A 120 8.70 13.83 17.35
C GLN A 120 10.18 13.42 17.26
N SER A 121 10.92 13.50 18.37
CA SER A 121 12.31 13.05 18.45
C SER A 121 12.42 11.55 18.18
N TRP A 122 11.48 10.75 18.69
CA TRP A 122 11.42 9.31 18.47
C TRP A 122 11.11 8.96 16.99
N ASN A 123 10.07 9.56 16.40
CA ASN A 123 9.74 9.38 14.98
C ASN A 123 10.92 9.77 14.06
N THR A 124 11.60 10.87 14.40
CA THR A 124 12.81 11.33 13.69
C THR A 124 13.93 10.30 13.77
N ALA A 125 14.18 9.74 14.96
CA ALA A 125 15.20 8.73 15.17
C ALA A 125 14.91 7.44 14.42
N ILE A 126 13.65 6.98 14.43
CA ILE A 126 13.19 5.83 13.65
C ILE A 126 13.46 6.05 12.16
N SER A 127 13.07 7.20 11.59
CA SER A 127 13.30 7.48 10.17
C SER A 127 14.78 7.47 9.80
N GLN A 128 15.65 8.05 10.65
CA GLN A 128 17.09 8.02 10.43
C GLN A 128 17.66 6.59 10.48
N ALA A 129 17.21 5.77 11.44
CA ALA A 129 17.61 4.36 11.54
C ALA A 129 17.14 3.56 10.32
N VAL A 130 15.88 3.75 9.90
CA VAL A 130 15.29 3.15 8.69
C VAL A 130 16.13 3.48 7.46
N TRP A 131 16.51 4.75 7.27
CA TRP A 131 17.36 5.12 6.15
C TRP A 131 18.70 4.38 6.18
N LYS A 132 19.29 4.18 7.36
CA LYS A 132 20.54 3.42 7.53
C LYS A 132 20.36 1.95 7.15
N ILE A 133 19.29 1.31 7.63
CA ILE A 133 18.90 -0.07 7.28
C ILE A 133 18.74 -0.21 5.76
N MET A 134 18.11 0.79 5.14
CA MET A 134 17.88 0.87 3.69
C MET A 134 19.13 1.32 2.90
N GLY A 135 20.29 1.47 3.55
CA GLY A 135 21.58 1.66 2.90
C GLY A 135 22.10 3.11 2.84
N LYS A 136 21.49 4.06 3.55
CA LYS A 136 22.03 5.42 3.70
C LYS A 136 23.42 5.36 4.37
N LYS A 137 24.39 6.08 3.80
CA LYS A 137 25.71 6.26 4.41
C LYS A 137 25.73 7.52 5.31
N GLY A 138 26.70 7.58 6.21
CA GLY A 138 26.89 8.69 7.14
C GLY A 138 26.50 8.40 8.58
N LYS A 139 26.72 9.40 9.44
CA LYS A 139 26.51 9.36 10.89
C LYS A 139 25.02 9.52 11.23
N LEU A 140 24.59 8.80 12.26
CA LEU A 140 23.26 8.91 12.86
C LEU A 140 23.33 9.78 14.11
N SER A 141 22.20 10.36 14.53
CA SER A 141 22.09 10.91 15.89
C SER A 141 22.29 9.81 16.93
N SER A 142 22.57 10.17 18.19
CA SER A 142 22.76 9.18 19.26
C SER A 142 21.52 8.30 19.45
N LEU A 143 20.32 8.90 19.44
CA LEU A 143 19.06 8.17 19.56
C LEU A 143 18.83 7.26 18.35
N ALA A 144 19.05 7.75 17.12
CA ALA A 144 18.92 6.93 15.92
C ALA A 144 19.95 5.78 15.87
N THR A 145 21.14 5.98 16.43
CA THR A 145 22.17 4.93 16.56
C THR A 145 21.70 3.83 17.49
N TYR A 146 21.11 4.19 18.64
CA TYR A 146 20.51 3.22 19.56
C TYR A 146 19.40 2.41 18.87
N VAL A 147 18.46 3.10 18.21
CA VAL A 147 17.33 2.48 17.48
C VAL A 147 17.83 1.54 16.40
N TYR A 148 18.77 1.99 15.57
CA TYR A 148 19.39 1.19 14.52
C TYR A 148 20.06 -0.07 15.09
N ASN A 149 20.94 0.09 16.08
CA ASN A 149 21.69 -1.03 16.65
C ASN A 149 20.76 -2.07 17.28
N TYR A 150 19.66 -1.64 17.89
CA TYR A 150 18.68 -2.56 18.47
C TYR A 150 17.95 -3.35 17.37
N ALA A 151 17.44 -2.64 16.35
CA ALA A 151 16.70 -3.26 15.25
C ALA A 151 17.56 -4.21 14.39
N THR A 152 18.87 -3.95 14.29
CA THR A 152 19.78 -4.76 13.45
C THR A 152 20.65 -5.74 14.23
N ARG A 153 20.32 -6.02 15.50
CA ARG A 153 21.17 -6.84 16.39
C ARG A 153 21.17 -8.33 16.06
N GLY A 154 20.26 -8.80 15.20
CA GLY A 154 20.11 -10.21 14.86
C GLY A 154 19.06 -10.94 15.71
N TYR A 155 18.12 -10.21 16.32
CA TYR A 155 17.01 -10.83 17.03
C TYR A 155 16.01 -11.42 16.05
N SER A 156 15.75 -12.73 16.14
CA SER A 156 14.82 -13.43 15.25
C SER A 156 13.41 -12.82 15.26
N SER A 157 12.95 -12.31 16.41
CA SER A 157 11.66 -11.62 16.53
C SER A 157 11.57 -10.31 15.74
N ILE A 158 12.69 -9.70 15.38
CA ILE A 158 12.77 -8.48 14.57
C ILE A 158 13.09 -8.83 13.11
N ASP A 159 14.07 -9.71 12.89
CA ASP A 159 14.51 -10.09 11.54
C ASP A 159 13.45 -10.88 10.76
N ASN A 160 12.50 -11.52 11.47
CA ASN A 160 11.34 -12.21 10.89
C ASN A 160 10.01 -11.54 11.30
N TYR A 161 10.03 -10.28 11.74
CA TYR A 161 8.82 -9.59 12.15
C TYR A 161 7.81 -9.50 11.01
N ASN A 162 6.60 -9.98 11.26
CA ASN A 162 5.48 -9.89 10.33
C ASN A 162 4.70 -8.60 10.57
N TRP A 163 4.82 -7.66 9.62
CA TRP A 163 4.18 -6.35 9.64
C TRP A 163 2.89 -6.29 8.80
N SER A 164 2.37 -7.44 8.33
CA SER A 164 1.16 -7.52 7.48
C SER A 164 -0.05 -6.77 8.05
N ASN A 165 -0.11 -6.61 9.37
CA ASN A 165 -1.22 -5.98 10.09
C ASN A 165 -0.97 -4.52 10.46
N SER A 166 0.19 -3.94 10.12
CA SER A 166 0.57 -2.60 10.56
C SER A 166 1.09 -1.69 9.46
N MET A 167 1.61 -2.23 8.35
CA MET A 167 2.32 -1.45 7.35
C MET A 167 2.00 -1.90 5.92
N THR A 168 1.98 -0.95 4.99
CA THR A 168 2.00 -1.19 3.53
C THR A 168 3.20 -0.49 2.91
N VAL A 169 3.85 -1.14 1.94
CA VAL A 169 5.03 -0.59 1.25
C VAL A 169 4.62 -0.08 -0.13
N TYR A 170 4.80 1.20 -0.36
CA TYR A 170 4.53 1.84 -1.65
C TYR A 170 5.82 2.14 -2.39
N THR A 171 6.09 1.40 -3.46
CA THR A 171 7.30 1.55 -4.27
C THR A 171 6.98 2.32 -5.55
N SER A 172 7.60 3.48 -5.77
CA SER A 172 7.39 4.22 -7.03
C SER A 172 7.76 3.34 -8.23
N THR A 173 6.97 3.38 -9.32
CA THR A 173 7.21 2.55 -10.51
C THR A 173 8.57 2.78 -11.17
N ASN A 174 9.15 3.97 -11.02
CA ASN A 174 10.51 4.29 -11.47
C ASN A 174 11.62 3.94 -10.46
N LEU A 175 11.28 3.26 -9.36
CA LEU A 175 12.15 2.85 -8.26
C LEU A 175 12.96 3.99 -7.61
N LYS A 176 12.55 5.26 -7.79
CA LYS A 176 13.24 6.42 -7.19
C LYS A 176 12.85 6.63 -5.74
N SER A 177 11.65 6.26 -5.30
CA SER A 177 11.16 6.42 -3.93
C SER A 177 10.43 5.18 -3.43
N GLU A 178 10.41 5.04 -2.12
CA GLU A 178 9.59 4.04 -1.43
C GLU A 178 9.10 4.67 -0.12
N PHE A 179 7.86 4.39 0.23
CA PHE A 179 7.18 4.90 1.41
C PHE A 179 6.53 3.76 2.19
N PHE A 180 6.46 3.96 3.50
CA PHE A 180 5.81 3.06 4.44
C PHE A 180 4.63 3.80 5.05
N ALA A 181 3.42 3.29 4.86
CA ALA A 181 2.22 3.88 5.44
C ALA A 181 1.53 2.84 6.34
N PRO A 182 0.73 3.27 7.33
CA PRO A 182 -0.13 2.34 8.03
C PRO A 182 -1.09 1.72 7.02
N LEU A 183 -1.65 0.56 7.37
CA LEU A 183 -2.74 -0.01 6.59
C LEU A 183 -3.81 1.08 6.43
N VAL A 184 -4.22 1.34 5.18
CA VAL A 184 -5.37 2.18 4.92
C VAL A 184 -6.52 1.60 5.76
N PRO A 185 -7.22 2.42 6.58
CA PRO A 185 -8.51 1.99 7.12
C PRO A 185 -9.29 1.48 5.92
N ILE A 186 -9.83 0.25 5.98
CA ILE A 186 -10.53 -0.36 4.86
C ILE A 186 -11.52 0.68 4.36
N ALA A 187 -11.23 1.27 3.19
CA ALA A 187 -12.12 2.22 2.59
C ALA A 187 -13.37 1.42 2.30
N THR A 188 -14.43 1.64 3.08
CA THR A 188 -15.78 1.27 2.66
C THR A 188 -15.90 1.83 1.26
N PRO A 189 -16.16 1.01 0.23
CA PRO A 189 -16.30 1.53 -1.12
C PRO A 189 -17.26 2.69 -1.05
N ILE A 190 -16.84 3.89 -1.43
CA ILE A 190 -17.79 4.97 -1.68
C ILE A 190 -18.60 4.43 -2.84
N PRO A 191 -19.87 4.04 -2.65
CA PRO A 191 -20.66 3.57 -3.77
C PRO A 191 -20.64 4.71 -4.78
N SER A 192 -20.48 4.36 -6.06
CA SER A 192 -20.44 5.26 -7.21
C SER A 192 -21.77 6.01 -7.42
N ALA A 193 -22.38 6.57 -6.37
CA ALA A 193 -23.63 7.30 -6.38
C ALA A 193 -23.47 8.75 -6.88
N ILE A 194 -22.24 9.26 -7.02
CA ILE A 194 -22.00 10.60 -7.59
C ILE A 194 -22.36 10.64 -9.10
N PHE A 195 -22.46 9.48 -9.78
CA PHE A 195 -22.92 9.43 -11.17
C PHE A 195 -24.44 9.20 -11.34
N LEU A 196 -25.21 9.09 -10.25
CA LEU A 196 -26.67 8.84 -10.29
C LEU A 196 -27.54 10.08 -10.05
N PHE A 197 -26.94 11.26 -9.88
CA PHE A 197 -27.68 12.54 -9.84
C PHE A 197 -27.64 13.29 -11.18
N GLY A 198 -26.87 12.82 -12.16
CA GLY A 198 -26.81 13.40 -13.51
C GLY A 198 -27.95 12.98 -14.45
N SER A 199 -28.70 11.91 -14.13
CA SER A 199 -29.72 11.35 -15.03
C SER A 199 -31.17 11.54 -14.57
N VAL A 200 -31.43 12.08 -13.36
CA VAL A 200 -32.80 12.38 -12.90
C VAL A 200 -33.25 13.78 -13.34
N VAL A 201 -32.33 14.73 -13.54
CA VAL A 201 -32.67 16.12 -13.89
C VAL A 201 -33.07 16.30 -15.36
N LEU A 202 -32.69 15.40 -16.27
CA LEU A 202 -33.12 15.47 -17.69
C LEU A 202 -34.42 14.69 -17.99
N GLY A 203 -34.93 13.90 -17.03
CA GLY A 203 -36.16 13.13 -17.19
C GLY A 203 -37.45 13.89 -16.84
N LEU A 204 -37.40 14.95 -16.03
CA LEU A 204 -38.60 15.68 -15.58
C LEU A 204 -38.94 16.94 -16.38
N PHE A 205 -38.04 17.49 -17.20
CA PHE A 205 -38.35 18.64 -18.07
C PHE A 205 -39.03 18.23 -19.40
N GLY A 206 -39.19 16.94 -19.67
CA GLY A 206 -39.82 16.42 -20.89
C GLY A 206 -41.35 16.27 -20.84
N LEU A 207 -41.99 16.41 -19.67
CA LEU A 207 -43.43 16.15 -19.49
C LEU A 207 -44.31 17.41 -19.38
N VAL A 208 -43.74 18.60 -19.58
CA VAL A 208 -44.50 19.86 -19.63
C VAL A 208 -44.32 20.52 -20.99
N ARG A 209 -44.95 19.96 -22.03
CA ARG A 209 -45.22 20.68 -23.27
C ARG A 209 -46.58 20.31 -23.87
N ARG A 210 -47.60 20.96 -23.31
CA ARG A 210 -48.67 21.68 -24.03
C ARG A 210 -49.49 20.90 -25.07
N SER A 211 -50.74 20.59 -24.72
CA SER A 211 -51.89 20.86 -25.60
C SER A 211 -53.04 21.46 -24.80
N ASN A 212 -53.11 22.80 -24.79
CA ASN A 212 -54.39 23.50 -24.66
C ASN A 212 -54.30 24.84 -25.39
N ARG A 213 -55.20 24.99 -26.36
CA ARG A 213 -55.66 26.15 -27.13
C ARG A 213 -56.09 25.56 -28.48
N GLY A 214 -57.34 25.61 -28.91
CA GLY A 214 -58.51 26.35 -28.46
C GLY A 214 -59.43 26.42 -29.68
N SER A 215 -60.74 26.40 -29.49
CA SER A 215 -61.68 26.88 -30.50
C SER A 215 -62.84 27.52 -29.77
N GLU A 216 -62.84 28.84 -29.86
CA GLU A 216 -63.87 29.75 -29.40
C GLU A 216 -65.15 29.59 -30.25
N MET A 217 -66.22 30.12 -29.67
CA MET A 217 -67.61 30.13 -30.08
C MET A 217 -67.81 30.75 -31.48
N GLN A 218 -68.72 30.18 -32.27
CA GLN A 218 -69.32 30.88 -33.42
C GLN A 218 -70.68 31.47 -33.00
N ALA A 219 -70.96 32.63 -33.61
CA ALA A 219 -72.18 33.42 -33.51
C ALA A 219 -73.38 32.73 -34.16
#